data_AF-A0A1V4UK33-F1
#
_entry.id   AF-A0A1V4UK33-F1
#
_cell.length_a   1.000
_cell.length_b   1.000
_cell.length_c   1.000
_cell.angle_alpha   90.00
_cell.angle_beta   90.00
_cell.angle_gamma   90.00
#
_symmetry.space_group_name_H-M   'P 1'
#
loop_
_entity.id
_entity.type
_entity.pdbx_description
1 polymer ?
#
loop_
_entity_poly.entity_id
_entity_poly.type
_entity_poly.pdbx_seq_one_letter_code
_entity_poly.pdbx_strand_id
1 'polypeptide(L)'
;MNHQRAIFMALAISMGFTLAAGCLDTADARRASTTESGTVVSIGDILEYPERYNGTMVQIRGKVVNQCGAGCWFFLNDGTGTIYIDLLPNNFAIPPLAGSAVTVQGTIYGSMGDVFMVGSSVQSNIGIFI
;
A
#
# COMPACT_ATOMS: atom_id res chain seq x y z
N MET A 1 49.97 -17.03 54.26
CA MET A 1 50.43 -17.35 52.89
C MET A 1 49.18 -17.44 52.02
N ASN A 2 48.70 -16.39 51.36
CA ASN A 2 49.30 -15.49 50.35
C ASN A 2 49.03 -15.92 48.90
N HIS A 3 47.75 -15.98 48.47
CA HIS A 3 47.41 -16.07 47.03
C HIS A 3 46.18 -15.26 46.57
N GLN A 4 45.57 -14.40 47.42
CA GLN A 4 44.44 -13.53 47.01
C GLN A 4 44.83 -12.11 46.59
N ARG A 5 46.12 -11.85 46.31
CA ARG A 5 46.62 -10.49 46.01
C ARG A 5 47.39 -10.32 44.69
N ALA A 6 47.49 -11.38 43.88
CA ALA A 6 48.41 -11.40 42.74
C ALA A 6 47.75 -11.22 41.35
N ILE A 7 46.45 -10.96 41.26
CA ILE A 7 45.77 -10.67 39.97
C ILE A 7 45.47 -9.15 39.84
N PHE A 8 45.93 -8.34 40.79
CA PHE A 8 45.73 -6.88 40.83
C PHE A 8 46.78 -6.07 40.06
N MET A 9 47.77 -6.69 39.41
CA MET A 9 48.86 -5.97 38.75
C MET A 9 49.39 -6.74 37.54
N ALA A 10 48.63 -6.75 36.44
CA ALA A 10 49.22 -7.05 35.14
C ALA A 10 48.44 -6.32 34.04
N LEU A 11 49.00 -5.18 33.62
CA LEU A 11 48.84 -4.53 32.31
C LEU A 11 47.39 -4.15 31.93
N ALA A 12 46.90 -2.92 32.12
CA ALA A 12 47.49 -1.64 31.71
C ALA A 12 48.06 -1.66 30.28
N ILE A 13 47.22 -1.87 29.25
CA ILE A 13 47.30 -1.27 27.90
C ILE A 13 45.91 -1.45 27.26
N SER A 14 45.12 -0.39 27.20
CA SER A 14 44.25 -0.01 26.07
C SER A 14 43.44 1.22 26.47
N MET A 15 44.17 2.24 26.92
CA MET A 15 43.65 3.59 27.05
C MET A 15 43.71 4.24 25.68
N GLY A 16 42.58 4.78 25.23
CA GLY A 16 42.61 6.01 24.46
C GLY A 16 42.11 5.95 23.02
N PHE A 17 40.92 6.54 22.87
CA PHE A 17 40.72 7.71 22.00
C PHE A 17 40.73 7.48 20.49
N THR A 18 39.55 7.59 19.87
CA THR A 18 39.24 8.38 18.65
C THR A 18 37.79 8.07 18.24
N LEU A 19 36.90 8.95 17.79
CA LEU A 19 36.77 10.39 17.64
C LEU A 19 35.27 10.58 17.35
N ALA A 20 34.64 11.62 17.90
CA ALA A 20 33.31 12.02 17.46
C ALA A 20 33.42 12.58 16.03
N ALA A 21 32.59 12.06 15.12
CA ALA A 21 32.22 12.73 13.89
C ALA A 21 30.71 12.55 13.72
N GLY A 22 29.96 13.59 14.07
CA GLY A 22 28.61 13.75 13.57
C GLY A 22 28.65 13.96 12.07
N CYS A 23 27.95 13.10 11.33
CA CYS A 23 27.38 13.46 10.05
C CYS A 23 25.87 13.43 10.21
N LEU A 24 25.33 14.63 10.09
CA LEU A 24 23.94 14.97 9.90
C LEU A 24 23.40 14.21 8.68
N ASP A 25 22.56 13.21 8.89
CA ASP A 25 21.59 12.80 7.87
C ASP A 25 20.20 13.28 8.32
N THR A 26 19.92 14.54 8.01
CA THR A 26 18.56 15.03 7.81
C THR A 26 17.95 14.31 6.61
N ALA A 27 17.36 13.15 6.85
CA ALA A 27 16.33 12.52 6.00
C ALA A 27 15.64 11.47 6.88
N ASP A 28 14.55 11.80 7.58
CA ASP A 28 13.24 11.54 7.00
C ASP A 28 12.13 12.28 7.76
N ALA A 29 12.16 13.62 7.73
CA ALA A 29 10.97 14.43 8.00
C ALA A 29 9.95 14.39 6.84
N ARG A 30 9.89 13.27 6.11
CA ARG A 30 8.92 12.99 5.05
C ARG A 30 8.22 11.65 5.25
N ARG A 31 8.05 11.18 6.49
CA ARG A 31 6.86 10.37 6.83
C ARG A 31 5.68 11.30 7.13
N ALA A 32 5.39 12.21 6.21
CA ALA A 32 4.02 12.63 5.97
C ALA A 32 3.38 11.51 5.12
N SER A 33 3.14 10.37 5.75
CA SER A 33 2.23 9.36 5.21
C SER A 33 1.15 9.10 6.25
N THR A 34 0.51 10.17 6.70
CA THR A 34 -0.86 10.10 7.19
C THR A 34 -1.79 10.35 6.01
N THR A 35 -1.67 9.50 5.00
CA THR A 35 -2.86 9.01 4.32
C THR A 35 -2.96 7.60 4.83
N GLU A 36 -4.01 7.31 5.61
CA GLU A 36 -4.48 5.96 5.85
C GLU A 36 -4.89 5.35 4.50
N SER A 37 -3.89 5.05 3.69
CA SER A 37 -4.02 4.43 2.38
C SER A 37 -4.15 2.95 2.69
N GLY A 38 -5.40 2.48 2.75
CA GLY A 38 -5.73 1.11 3.11
C GLY A 38 -4.86 0.07 2.40
N THR A 39 -4.73 -1.11 3.02
CA THR A 39 -3.91 -2.22 2.54
C THR A 39 -4.07 -2.43 1.03
N VAL A 40 -2.96 -2.34 0.29
CA VAL A 40 -2.94 -2.68 -1.14
C VAL A 40 -2.99 -4.20 -1.26
N VAL A 41 -3.98 -4.72 -1.97
CA VAL A 41 -4.23 -6.15 -2.15
C VAL A 41 -4.27 -6.51 -3.63
N SER A 42 -3.99 -7.77 -3.95
CA SER A 42 -4.11 -8.28 -5.32
C SER A 42 -5.57 -8.61 -5.64
N ILE A 43 -5.95 -8.47 -6.91
CA ILE A 43 -7.27 -8.89 -7.40
C ILE A 43 -7.40 -10.42 -7.30
N GLY A 44 -6.33 -11.16 -7.59
CA GLY A 44 -6.28 -12.62 -7.46
C GLY A 44 -6.64 -13.09 -6.05
N ASP A 45 -6.06 -12.49 -5.00
CA ASP A 45 -6.41 -12.82 -3.62
C ASP A 45 -7.88 -12.54 -3.29
N ILE A 46 -8.42 -11.42 -3.79
CA ILE A 46 -9.83 -11.08 -3.61
C ILE A 46 -10.73 -12.14 -4.24
N LEU A 47 -10.38 -12.60 -5.46
CA LEU A 47 -11.16 -13.60 -6.19
C LEU A 47 -11.01 -15.00 -5.58
N GLU A 48 -9.84 -15.34 -5.04
CA GLU A 48 -9.58 -16.65 -4.41
C GLU A 48 -10.23 -16.74 -3.01
N TYR A 49 -10.28 -15.62 -2.27
CA TYR A 49 -10.78 -15.57 -0.89
C TYR A 49 -11.83 -14.47 -0.66
N PRO A 50 -12.95 -14.44 -1.42
CA PRO A 50 -13.90 -13.32 -1.40
C PRO A 50 -14.51 -13.04 -0.03
N GLU A 51 -14.75 -14.08 0.77
CA GLU A 51 -15.31 -13.96 2.12
C GLU A 51 -14.39 -13.18 3.09
N ARG A 52 -13.08 -13.13 2.83
CA ARG A 52 -12.13 -12.34 3.65
C ARG A 52 -12.23 -10.85 3.37
N TYR A 53 -12.69 -10.48 2.18
CA TYR A 53 -12.70 -9.10 1.70
C TYR A 53 -14.09 -8.50 1.65
N ASN A 54 -15.15 -9.31 1.67
CA ASN A 54 -16.52 -8.82 1.63
C ASN A 54 -16.81 -7.76 2.72
N GLY A 55 -17.29 -6.59 2.32
CA GLY A 55 -17.55 -5.44 3.19
C GLY A 55 -16.29 -4.68 3.64
N THR A 56 -15.10 -5.06 3.18
CA THR A 56 -13.84 -4.39 3.57
C THR A 56 -13.41 -3.33 2.56
N MET A 57 -12.89 -2.22 3.09
CA MET A 57 -12.26 -1.16 2.30
C MET A 57 -10.81 -1.52 2.00
N VAL A 58 -10.44 -1.58 0.73
CA VAL A 58 -9.09 -1.95 0.28
C VAL A 58 -8.60 -1.03 -0.83
N GLN A 59 -7.32 -1.16 -1.17
CA GLN A 59 -6.76 -0.54 -2.37
C GLN A 59 -6.28 -1.59 -3.36
N ILE A 60 -6.56 -1.38 -4.64
CA ILE A 60 -6.08 -2.23 -5.74
C ILE A 60 -5.40 -1.36 -6.80
N ARG A 61 -4.38 -1.90 -7.45
CA ARG A 61 -3.61 -1.20 -8.50
C ARG A 61 -3.58 -2.04 -9.75
N GLY A 62 -3.94 -1.45 -10.89
CA GLY A 62 -3.97 -2.20 -12.14
C GLY A 62 -4.16 -1.31 -13.36
N LYS A 63 -4.38 -1.92 -14.50
CA LYS A 63 -4.68 -1.29 -15.78
C LYS A 63 -6.17 -1.37 -16.06
N VAL A 64 -6.78 -0.26 -16.47
CA VAL A 64 -8.18 -0.25 -16.92
C VAL A 64 -8.26 -0.97 -18.27
N VAL A 65 -8.98 -2.08 -18.33
CA VAL A 65 -9.07 -2.89 -19.57
C VAL A 65 -10.34 -2.61 -20.37
N ASN A 66 -11.39 -2.15 -19.71
CA ASN A 66 -12.63 -1.71 -20.34
C ASN A 66 -13.35 -0.70 -19.43
N GLN A 67 -14.08 0.23 -20.00
CA GLN A 67 -14.76 1.31 -19.27
C GLN A 67 -16.06 1.67 -19.98
N CYS A 68 -17.09 2.02 -19.21
CA CYS A 68 -18.35 2.49 -19.80
C CYS A 68 -18.23 3.90 -20.38
N GLY A 69 -19.00 4.21 -21.41
CA GLY A 69 -18.93 5.52 -22.08
C GLY A 69 -19.24 6.72 -21.18
N ALA A 70 -20.04 6.51 -20.11
CA ALA A 70 -20.37 7.54 -19.12
C ALA A 70 -19.36 7.64 -17.97
N GLY A 71 -18.39 6.72 -17.88
CA GLY A 71 -17.39 6.68 -16.82
C GLY A 71 -17.88 6.23 -15.43
N CYS A 72 -19.11 5.72 -15.29
CA CYS A 72 -19.67 5.25 -14.03
C CYS A 72 -19.21 3.84 -13.60
N TRP A 73 -18.53 3.08 -14.47
CA TRP A 73 -17.92 1.80 -14.13
C TRP A 73 -16.77 1.44 -15.08
N PHE A 74 -15.89 0.54 -14.64
CA PHE A 74 -14.82 -0.02 -15.46
C PHE A 74 -14.34 -1.38 -14.95
N PHE A 75 -13.59 -2.11 -15.78
CA PHE A 75 -12.87 -3.31 -15.39
C PHE A 75 -11.39 -2.99 -15.17
N LEU A 76 -10.85 -3.44 -14.04
CA LEU A 76 -9.45 -3.28 -13.68
C LEU A 76 -8.75 -4.65 -13.68
N ASN A 77 -7.56 -4.72 -14.28
CA ASN A 77 -6.72 -5.91 -14.26
C ASN A 77 -5.33 -5.59 -13.68
N ASP A 78 -4.87 -6.37 -12.71
CA ASP A 78 -3.56 -6.19 -12.07
C ASP A 78 -2.52 -7.25 -12.47
N GLY A 79 -2.86 -8.11 -13.44
CA GLY A 79 -2.07 -9.26 -13.86
C GLY A 79 -2.37 -10.56 -13.11
N THR A 80 -3.03 -10.49 -11.94
CA THR A 80 -3.46 -11.66 -11.15
C THR A 80 -4.95 -11.96 -11.34
N GLY A 81 -5.75 -10.96 -11.70
CA GLY A 81 -7.15 -11.12 -12.05
C GLY A 81 -7.73 -9.86 -12.68
N THR A 82 -9.03 -9.93 -13.01
CA THR A 82 -9.82 -8.78 -13.46
C THR A 82 -11.05 -8.64 -12.58
N ILE A 83 -11.34 -7.44 -12.10
CA ILE A 83 -12.53 -7.17 -11.29
C ILE A 83 -13.33 -5.99 -11.85
N TYR A 84 -14.64 -6.05 -11.68
CA TYR A 84 -15.55 -4.96 -12.01
C TYR A 84 -15.54 -3.91 -10.88
N ILE A 85 -15.40 -2.64 -11.27
CA ILE A 85 -15.44 -1.48 -10.38
C ILE A 85 -16.69 -0.66 -10.72
N ASP A 86 -17.59 -0.53 -9.76
CA ASP A 86 -18.77 0.33 -9.84
C ASP A 86 -18.52 1.65 -9.11
N LEU A 87 -18.76 2.77 -9.77
CA LEU A 87 -18.62 4.11 -9.18
C LEU A 87 -20.00 4.77 -8.96
N LEU A 88 -21.04 4.24 -9.60
CA LEU A 88 -22.38 4.83 -9.57
C LEU A 88 -22.96 4.96 -8.14
N PRO A 89 -22.77 4.00 -7.21
CA PRO A 89 -23.26 4.15 -5.84
C PRO A 89 -22.67 5.35 -5.09
N ASN A 90 -21.46 5.79 -5.45
CA ASN A 90 -20.82 6.99 -4.90
C ASN A 90 -21.04 8.24 -5.76
N ASN A 91 -21.89 8.15 -6.78
CA ASN A 91 -22.35 9.26 -7.62
C ASN A 91 -21.21 10.05 -8.30
N PHE A 92 -20.12 9.37 -8.69
CA PHE A 92 -19.06 9.97 -9.49
C PHE A 92 -18.73 9.14 -10.73
N ALA A 93 -18.07 9.80 -11.68
CA ALA A 93 -17.62 9.22 -12.92
C ALA A 93 -16.21 9.72 -13.24
N ILE A 94 -15.45 8.91 -13.96
CA ILE A 94 -14.09 9.22 -14.37
C ILE A 94 -14.02 9.50 -15.87
N PRO A 95 -13.09 10.35 -16.35
CA PRO A 95 -12.84 10.51 -17.78
C PRO A 95 -12.37 9.18 -18.41
N PRO A 96 -12.26 9.11 -19.75
CA PRO A 96 -11.73 7.93 -20.41
C PRO A 96 -10.30 7.61 -19.94
N LEU A 97 -10.15 6.50 -19.23
CA LEU A 97 -8.90 5.98 -18.66
C LEU A 97 -8.57 4.57 -19.16
N ALA A 98 -9.31 4.05 -20.15
CA ALA A 98 -9.01 2.76 -20.77
C ALA A 98 -7.54 2.70 -21.24
N GLY A 99 -6.83 1.66 -20.82
CA GLY A 99 -5.41 1.46 -21.07
C GLY A 99 -4.47 2.11 -20.05
N SER A 100 -4.96 2.99 -19.17
CA SER A 100 -4.15 3.65 -18.15
C SER A 100 -4.00 2.81 -16.89
N ALA A 101 -2.88 2.98 -16.19
CA ALA A 101 -2.68 2.43 -14.85
C ALA A 101 -3.36 3.33 -13.82
N VAL A 102 -4.11 2.73 -12.89
CA VAL A 102 -4.84 3.43 -11.84
C VAL A 102 -4.70 2.71 -10.50
N THR A 103 -4.83 3.47 -9.42
CA THR A 103 -5.06 2.97 -8.06
C THR A 103 -6.52 3.26 -7.70
N VAL A 104 -7.24 2.25 -7.24
CA VAL A 104 -8.64 2.38 -6.82
C VAL A 104 -8.72 2.06 -5.34
N GLN A 105 -9.38 2.91 -4.58
CA GLN A 105 -9.81 2.60 -3.22
C GLN A 105 -11.31 2.35 -3.24
N GLY A 106 -11.77 1.29 -2.57
CA GLY A 106 -13.18 0.97 -2.51
C GLY A 106 -13.49 -0.22 -1.63
N THR A 107 -14.78 -0.48 -1.47
CA THR A 107 -15.29 -1.60 -0.67
C THR A 107 -15.57 -2.79 -1.57
N ILE A 108 -15.08 -3.97 -1.19
CA ILE A 108 -15.36 -5.23 -1.91
C ILE A 108 -16.73 -5.76 -1.49
N TYR A 109 -17.49 -6.26 -2.46
CA TYR A 109 -18.75 -6.96 -2.24
C TYR A 109 -18.73 -8.30 -2.95
N GLY A 110 -19.07 -9.35 -2.21
CA GLY A 110 -19.36 -10.69 -2.74
C GLY A 110 -20.86 -10.96 -2.68
N SER A 111 -21.46 -11.36 -3.80
CA SER A 111 -22.89 -11.74 -3.85
C SER A 111 -23.12 -12.85 -4.88
N MET A 112 -23.75 -13.94 -4.48
CA MET A 112 -24.18 -15.05 -5.37
C MET A 112 -23.07 -15.61 -6.28
N GLY A 113 -21.81 -15.57 -5.84
CA GLY A 113 -20.66 -16.06 -6.60
C GLY A 113 -19.94 -14.99 -7.44
N ASP A 114 -20.49 -13.77 -7.51
CA ASP A 114 -19.82 -12.62 -8.13
C ASP A 114 -19.09 -11.78 -7.09
N VAL A 115 -17.96 -11.19 -7.50
CA VAL A 115 -17.15 -10.30 -6.67
C VAL A 115 -16.89 -9.01 -7.44
N PHE A 116 -17.18 -7.87 -6.81
CA PHE A 116 -16.95 -6.56 -7.39
C PHE A 116 -16.52 -5.55 -6.32
N MET A 117 -16.05 -4.40 -6.76
CA MET A 117 -15.72 -3.27 -5.88
C MET A 117 -16.66 -2.11 -6.15
N VAL A 118 -17.14 -1.46 -5.09
CA VAL A 118 -17.67 -0.10 -5.19
C VAL A 118 -16.53 0.87 -4.91
N GLY A 119 -16.10 1.60 -5.94
CA GLY A 119 -14.96 2.51 -5.87
C GLY A 119 -15.34 3.81 -5.17
N SER A 120 -14.55 4.24 -4.19
CA SER A 120 -14.67 5.52 -3.48
C SER A 120 -13.67 6.56 -3.98
N SER A 121 -12.53 6.13 -4.54
CA SER A 121 -11.62 7.04 -5.24
C SER A 121 -10.87 6.31 -6.35
N VAL A 122 -10.52 7.05 -7.41
CA VAL A 122 -9.68 6.58 -8.51
C VAL A 122 -8.54 7.57 -8.69
N GLN A 123 -7.30 7.08 -8.64
CA GLN A 123 -6.10 7.87 -8.87
C GLN A 123 -5.38 7.36 -10.11
N SER A 124 -5.03 8.28 -11.02
CA SER A 124 -4.25 8.01 -12.22
C SER A 124 -3.14 9.06 -12.39
N ASN A 125 -2.37 8.95 -13.47
CA ASN A 125 -1.34 9.94 -13.81
C ASN A 125 -1.92 11.32 -14.18
N ILE A 126 -3.22 11.43 -14.47
CA ILE A 126 -3.87 12.69 -14.83
C ILE A 126 -4.61 13.36 -13.66
N GLY A 127 -4.76 12.67 -12.52
CA GLY A 127 -5.43 13.24 -11.35
C GLY A 127 -6.05 12.21 -10.40
N ILE A 128 -6.79 12.73 -9.42
CA ILE A 128 -7.57 11.96 -8.45
C ILE A 128 -9.04 12.31 -8.64
N PHE A 129 -9.91 11.30 -8.62
CA PHE A 129 -11.35 11.40 -8.80
C PHE A 129 -12.05 10.80 -7.57
N ILE A 130 -13.02 11.52 -7.00
CA ILE A 130 -13.81 11.17 -5.80
C ILE A 130 -15.23 11.71 -5.93
#